data_AF-A0A7C9KR64-F1
#
_entry.id   AF-A0A7C9KR64-F1
#
_cell.length_a   1.000
_cell.length_b   1.000
_cell.length_c   1.000
_cell.angle_alpha   90.00
_cell.angle_beta   90.00
_cell.angle_gamma   90.00
#
_symmetry.space_group_name_H-M   'P 1'
#
loop_
_entity.id
_entity.type
_entity.pdbx_description
1 polymer ?
#
loop_
_entity_poly.entity_id
_entity_poly.type
_entity_poly.pdbx_seq_one_letter_code
_entity_poly.pdbx_strand_id
1 'polypeptide(L)'
;MPVYTVKAAILDVSPMIWRRFRMKSDMSLGAFHFLLQFVFGWDNNHLHTFHIYGKDYGIYYEGGLSFYDDPWAVSLASFHFENRDKFTYE
;
A
#
# COMPACT_ATOMS: atom_id res chain seq x y z
N MET A 1 6.22 -18.90 -0.67
CA MET A 1 5.92 -17.49 -1.00
C MET A 1 6.98 -16.60 -0.37
N PRO A 2 7.58 -15.68 -1.12
CA PRO A 2 8.49 -14.67 -0.57
C PRO A 2 7.87 -13.86 0.56
N VAL A 3 8.71 -13.41 1.48
CA VAL A 3 8.33 -12.46 2.55
C VAL A 3 9.04 -11.15 2.27
N TYR A 4 8.28 -10.08 2.12
CA TYR A 4 8.84 -8.74 1.97
C TYR A 4 9.13 -8.14 3.34
N THR A 5 10.26 -7.44 3.44
CA THR A 5 10.54 -6.53 4.55
C THR A 5 10.31 -5.12 4.05
N VAL A 6 9.23 -4.50 4.51
CA VAL A 6 8.80 -3.17 4.06
C VAL A 6 9.26 -2.13 5.06
N LYS A 7 9.75 -0.99 4.56
CA LYS A 7 9.87 0.24 5.33
C LYS A 7 8.86 1.24 4.76
N ALA A 8 7.87 1.62 5.55
CA ALA A 8 6.91 2.67 5.22
C ALA A 8 7.27 3.93 6.01
N ALA A 9 7.20 5.10 5.38
CA ALA A 9 7.50 6.38 6.00
C ALA A 9 6.50 7.44 5.57
N ILE A 10 6.14 8.34 6.49
CA ILE A 10 5.36 9.53 6.18
C ILE A 10 6.33 10.55 5.58
N LEU A 11 6.00 11.05 4.39
CA LEU A 11 6.78 12.06 3.69
C LEU A 11 6.58 13.44 4.32
N ASP A 12 7.54 14.35 4.10
CA ASP A 12 7.46 15.76 4.47
C ASP A 12 7.25 16.09 5.96
N VAL A 13 7.56 15.15 6.86
CA VAL A 13 7.52 15.32 8.32
C VAL A 13 8.91 15.19 8.94
N SER A 14 9.24 16.09 9.88
CA SER A 14 10.48 16.04 10.68
C SER A 14 10.17 16.06 12.19
N PRO A 15 10.72 15.12 12.99
CA PRO A 15 11.55 13.98 12.56
C PRO A 15 10.74 12.94 11.77
N MET A 16 11.42 12.17 10.91
CA MET A 16 10.78 11.16 10.04
C MET A 16 10.01 10.12 10.87
N ILE A 17 8.71 10.00 10.61
CA ILE A 17 7.86 8.95 11.19
C ILE A 17 7.86 7.76 10.22
N TRP A 18 8.32 6.60 10.68
CA TRP A 18 8.39 5.39 9.86
C TRP A 18 8.09 4.12 10.66
N ARG A 19 7.76 3.04 9.94
CA ARG A 19 7.54 1.69 10.46
C ARG A 19 8.25 0.67 9.57
N ARG A 20 8.70 -0.44 10.16
CA ARG A 20 9.23 -1.59 9.41
C ARG A 20 8.51 -2.86 9.84
N PHE A 21 8.03 -3.62 8.87
CA PHE A 21 7.26 -4.82 9.11
C PHE A 21 7.50 -5.86 8.01
N ARG A 22 7.08 -7.10 8.28
CA ARG A 22 7.15 -8.21 7.35
C ARG A 22 5.76 -8.57 6.87
N MET A 23 5.62 -8.81 5.58
CA MET A 23 4.37 -9.27 4.96
C MET A 23 4.65 -10.36 3.94
N LYS A 24 3.67 -11.22 3.71
CA LYS A 24 3.75 -12.20 2.62
C LYS A 24 3.56 -11.49 1.29
N SER A 25 4.28 -11.92 0.26
CA SER A 25 4.18 -11.32 -1.08
C SER A 25 2.82 -11.55 -1.75
N ASP A 26 2.08 -12.59 -1.36
CA ASP A 26 0.75 -12.90 -1.90
C ASP A 26 -0.38 -12.04 -1.30
N MET A 27 -0.07 -11.15 -0.35
CA MET A 27 -1.03 -10.21 0.21
C MET A 27 -1.58 -9.29 -0.89
N SER A 28 -2.89 -9.11 -0.92
CA SER A 28 -3.56 -8.21 -1.85
C SER A 28 -3.33 -6.74 -1.50
N LEU A 29 -3.48 -5.84 -2.48
CA LEU A 29 -3.41 -4.39 -2.22
C LEU A 29 -4.48 -3.93 -1.21
N GLY A 30 -5.68 -4.49 -1.28
CA GLY A 30 -6.75 -4.21 -0.31
C GLY A 30 -6.35 -4.60 1.11
N ALA A 31 -5.75 -5.78 1.30
CA ALA A 31 -5.24 -6.19 2.61
C ALA A 31 -4.03 -5.35 3.07
N PHE A 32 -3.16 -4.96 2.13
CA PHE A 32 -2.01 -4.12 2.40
C PHE A 32 -2.42 -2.71 2.86
N HIS A 33 -3.48 -2.13 2.29
CA HIS A 33 -4.10 -0.89 2.75
C HIS A 33 -4.45 -0.96 4.24
N PHE A 34 -5.21 -1.98 4.67
CA PHE A 34 -5.56 -2.13 6.09
C PHE A 34 -4.36 -2.41 6.99
N LEU A 35 -3.33 -3.10 6.49
CA LEU A 35 -2.07 -3.25 7.23
C LEU A 35 -1.40 -1.89 7.47
N LEU A 36 -1.36 -1.01 6.46
CA LEU A 36 -0.83 0.35 6.61
C LEU A 36 -1.64 1.17 7.64
N GLN A 37 -2.97 1.12 7.56
CA GLN A 37 -3.85 1.78 8.53
C GLN A 37 -3.54 1.30 9.95
N PHE A 38 -3.40 -0.02 10.16
CA PHE A 38 -3.09 -0.58 11.47
C PHE A 38 -1.70 -0.16 12.00
N VAL A 39 -0.64 -0.26 11.19
CA VAL A 39 0.74 0.02 11.67
C VAL A 39 1.00 1.50 11.96
N PHE A 40 0.25 2.39 11.31
CA PHE A 40 0.30 3.83 11.57
C PHE A 40 -0.76 4.30 12.58
N GLY A 41 -1.72 3.46 12.97
CA GLY A 41 -2.79 3.82 13.90
C GLY A 41 -3.79 4.80 13.28
N TRP A 42 -4.11 4.61 12.00
CA TRP A 42 -5.10 5.39 11.27
C TRP A 42 -6.45 4.66 11.22
N ASP A 43 -7.52 5.45 11.10
CA ASP A 43 -8.90 4.96 11.24
C ASP A 43 -9.62 4.74 9.89
N ASN A 44 -8.90 4.76 8.77
CA ASN A 44 -9.47 4.59 7.43
C ASN A 44 -10.57 5.61 7.07
N ASN A 45 -10.43 6.85 7.56
CA ASN A 45 -11.42 7.92 7.35
C ASN A 45 -11.26 8.68 6.02
N HIS A 46 -10.19 8.42 5.27
CA HIS A 46 -9.90 9.12 4.02
C HIS A 46 -9.79 8.12 2.86
N LEU A 47 -10.14 8.59 1.66
CA LEU A 47 -9.85 7.88 0.42
C LEU A 47 -8.34 7.69 0.30
N HIS A 48 -7.94 6.64 -0.40
CA HIS A 48 -6.54 6.33 -0.60
C HIS A 48 -6.24 5.91 -2.03
N THR A 49 -4.97 5.97 -2.42
CA THR A 49 -4.48 5.47 -3.71
C THR A 49 -3.04 4.98 -3.57
N PHE A 50 -2.75 3.80 -4.15
CA PHE A 50 -1.39 3.34 -4.41
C PHE A 50 -0.98 3.77 -5.82
N HIS A 51 0.15 4.44 -5.95
CA HIS A 51 0.74 4.75 -7.25
C HIS A 51 1.96 3.85 -7.50
N ILE A 52 1.79 2.80 -8.30
CA ILE A 52 2.80 1.76 -8.53
C ILE A 52 3.10 1.67 -10.03
N TYR A 53 4.36 1.86 -10.42
CA TYR A 53 4.83 1.81 -11.81
C TYR A 53 3.97 2.62 -12.81
N GLY A 54 3.51 3.81 -12.40
CA GLY A 54 2.74 4.71 -13.26
C GLY A 54 1.24 4.39 -13.34
N LYS A 55 0.74 3.46 -12.52
CA LYS A 55 -0.68 3.11 -12.45
C LYS A 55 -1.22 3.25 -11.04
N ASP A 56 -2.45 3.75 -10.97
CA ASP A 56 -3.18 3.94 -9.72
C ASP A 56 -4.04 2.72 -9.37
N TYR A 57 -3.99 2.32 -8.11
CA TYR A 57 -4.77 1.24 -7.54
C TYR A 57 -5.40 1.70 -6.22
N GLY A 58 -6.58 1.18 -5.90
CA GLY A 58 -7.24 1.51 -4.64
C GLY A 58 -8.57 0.79 -4.49
N ILE A 59 -9.19 0.98 -3.33
CA ILE A 59 -10.55 0.49 -3.07
C ILE A 59 -11.55 1.53 -3.61
N TYR A 60 -12.52 1.05 -4.39
CA TYR A 60 -13.64 1.88 -4.82
C TYR A 60 -14.52 2.25 -3.62
N TYR A 61 -14.86 3.53 -3.52
CA TYR A 61 -15.84 4.05 -2.61
C TYR A 61 -16.86 4.88 -3.40
N GLU A 62 -18.12 4.88 -2.96
CA GLU A 62 -19.14 5.72 -3.57
C GLU A 62 -18.72 7.21 -3.51
N GLY A 63 -18.73 7.88 -4.67
CA GLY A 63 -18.25 9.26 -4.80
C GLY A 63 -16.73 9.43 -4.80
N GLY A 64 -15.96 8.34 -4.74
CA GLY A 64 -14.50 8.33 -4.83
C GLY A 64 -13.96 8.09 -6.23
N LEU A 65 -12.68 7.74 -6.30
CA LEU A 65 -12.02 7.35 -7.54
C LEU A 65 -12.46 5.95 -7.98
N SER A 66 -12.55 5.78 -9.30
CA SER A 66 -12.75 4.46 -9.92
C SER A 66 -11.39 3.86 -10.27
N PHE A 67 -11.21 2.58 -9.95
CA PHE A 67 -10.01 1.81 -10.28
C PHE A 67 -10.37 0.69 -11.25
N TYR A 68 -9.44 0.36 -12.16
CA TYR A 68 -9.66 -0.69 -13.16
C TYR A 68 -9.60 -2.10 -12.58
N ASP A 69 -8.74 -2.32 -11.59
CA ASP A 69 -8.50 -3.63 -11.00
C ASP A 69 -9.21 -3.77 -9.67
N ASP A 70 -9.61 -5.00 -9.34
CA ASP A 70 -10.05 -5.35 -8.00
C ASP A 70 -8.83 -5.38 -7.05
N PRO A 71 -8.73 -4.46 -6.06
CA PRO A 71 -7.60 -4.42 -5.14
C PRO A 71 -7.46 -5.68 -4.28
N TRP A 72 -8.52 -6.49 -4.16
CA TRP A 72 -8.49 -7.76 -3.45
C TRP A 72 -7.91 -8.91 -4.29
N ALA A 73 -7.89 -8.77 -5.61
CA ALA A 73 -7.32 -9.73 -6.55
C ALA A 73 -5.86 -9.40 -6.94
N VAL A 74 -5.43 -8.14 -6.83
CA VAL A 74 -4.06 -7.72 -7.15
C VAL A 74 -3.13 -8.01 -5.97
N SER A 75 -2.27 -9.03 -6.10
CA SER A 75 -1.26 -9.39 -5.10
C SER A 75 0.02 -8.55 -5.21
N LEU A 76 0.71 -8.30 -4.10
CA LEU A 76 2.00 -7.60 -4.11
C LEU A 76 3.08 -8.33 -4.93
N ALA A 77 2.98 -9.65 -5.07
CA ALA A 77 3.90 -10.49 -5.82
C ALA A 77 3.85 -10.22 -7.34
N SER A 78 2.71 -9.75 -7.88
CA SER A 78 2.58 -9.50 -9.33
C SER A 78 3.38 -8.29 -9.80
N PHE A 79 3.81 -7.43 -8.87
CA PHE A 79 4.68 -6.30 -9.18
C PHE A 79 6.15 -6.72 -9.29
N HIS A 80 6.52 -7.92 -8.83
CA HIS A 80 7.90 -8.41 -8.89
C HIS A 80 8.92 -7.45 -8.23
N PHE A 81 8.53 -6.80 -7.13
CA PHE A 81 9.37 -5.82 -6.44
C PHE A 81 10.77 -6.36 -6.13
N GLU A 82 11.78 -5.57 -6.48
CA GLU A 82 13.16 -5.81 -6.10
C GLU A 82 13.54 -5.05 -4.82
N ASN A 83 14.72 -5.36 -4.30
CA ASN A 83 15.23 -4.66 -3.12
C ASN A 83 15.41 -3.17 -3.43
N ARG A 84 14.80 -2.32 -2.60
CA ARG A 84 14.78 -0.85 -2.69
C ARG A 84 13.81 -0.26 -3.71
N ASP A 85 12.93 -1.05 -4.29
CA ASP A 85 11.76 -0.52 -4.99
C ASP A 85 10.92 0.34 -4.06
N LYS A 86 10.31 1.38 -4.65
CA LYS A 86 9.48 2.36 -3.95
C LYS A 86 8.24 2.64 -4.77
N PHE A 87 7.16 2.89 -4.07
CA PHE A 87 5.91 3.41 -4.59
C PHE A 87 5.30 4.33 -3.54
N THR A 88 4.31 5.13 -3.92
CA THR A 88 3.60 6.00 -2.98
C THR A 88 2.23 5.44 -2.62
N TYR A 89 1.78 5.82 -1.44
CA TYR A 89 0.46 5.56 -0.90
C TYR A 89 -0.01 6.90 -0.31
N GLU A 90 -1.12 7.40 -0.82
CA GLU A 90 -1.74 8.67 -0.45
C GLU A 90 -3.14 8.43 0.09
#